data_AF-A0A388NU04-F1
#
_entry.id   AF-A0A388NU04-F1
#
_cell.length_a   1.000
_cell.length_b   1.000
_cell.length_c   1.000
_cell.angle_alpha   90.00
_cell.angle_beta   90.00
_cell.angle_gamma   90.00
#
_symmetry.space_group_name_H-M   'P 1'
#
loop_
_entity.id
_entity.type
_entity.pdbx_description
1 polymer ?
#
loop_
_entity_poly.entity_id
_entity_poly.type
_entity_poly.pdbx_seq_one_letter_code
_entity_poly.pdbx_strand_id
1 'polypeptide(L)'
;MRQLLSYASGTAGALMTPDIIVLGPDATVAEALALVRDPERLVSIAAQVFIAHAPHYPPTGTYIGVVNFQRLLRERPSMTLRHCVENEPTIDPHLPEREVAERLASYNMLAVGVCDTNSRLLGAVTVDDVLDNALPADWRRKVVARAPENDQISATLVNHPVHDLSGVHNETS
;
A
#
# COMPACT_ATOMS: atom_id res chain seq x y z
N MET A 1 -20.65 11.73 2.06
CA MET A 1 -20.57 10.26 1.93
C MET A 1 -20.15 9.97 0.50
N ARG A 2 -18.86 9.66 0.28
CA ARG A 2 -18.25 9.49 -1.05
C ARG A 2 -18.85 8.26 -1.73
N GLN A 3 -19.15 8.35 -3.02
CA GLN A 3 -19.43 7.17 -3.84
C GLN A 3 -18.27 6.18 -3.65
N LEU A 4 -18.55 5.01 -3.05
CA LEU A 4 -17.75 3.83 -3.34
C LEU A 4 -17.89 3.62 -4.84
N LEU A 5 -16.85 3.96 -5.60
CA LEU A 5 -16.76 3.54 -6.99
C LEU A 5 -16.67 2.02 -6.96
N SER A 6 -17.79 1.34 -7.17
CA SER A 6 -17.81 -0.11 -7.31
C SER A 6 -17.19 -0.45 -8.65
N TYR A 7 -15.90 -0.75 -8.64
CA TYR A 7 -15.21 -1.27 -9.82
C TYR A 7 -15.60 -2.72 -10.05
N ALA A 8 -15.58 -3.14 -11.32
CA ALA A 8 -15.88 -4.52 -11.67
C ALA A 8 -14.84 -5.46 -11.07
N SER A 9 -15.27 -6.64 -10.59
CA SER A 9 -14.37 -7.69 -10.13
C SER A 9 -13.34 -8.05 -11.21
N GLY A 10 -12.11 -8.35 -10.79
CA GLY A 10 -11.00 -8.66 -11.70
C GLY A 10 -10.36 -7.44 -12.37
N THR A 11 -10.57 -6.23 -11.85
CA THR A 11 -9.94 -4.99 -12.33
C THR A 11 -9.04 -4.37 -11.25
N ALA A 12 -8.13 -3.51 -11.66
CA ALA A 12 -7.26 -2.74 -10.76
C ALA A 12 -8.05 -1.98 -9.68
N GLY A 13 -9.18 -1.37 -10.04
CA GLY A 13 -10.01 -0.62 -9.11
C GLY A 13 -10.73 -1.51 -8.08
N ALA A 14 -10.92 -2.79 -8.36
CA ALA A 14 -11.45 -3.74 -7.38
C ALA A 14 -10.38 -4.24 -6.40
N LEU A 15 -9.10 -4.20 -6.78
CA LEU A 15 -7.97 -4.59 -5.94
C LEU A 15 -7.37 -3.40 -5.16
N MET A 16 -7.58 -2.17 -5.63
CA MET A 16 -6.88 -1.01 -5.07
C MET A 16 -7.36 -0.66 -3.66
N THR A 17 -6.46 -0.08 -2.88
CA THR A 17 -6.77 0.59 -1.62
C THR A 17 -6.55 2.10 -1.73
N PRO A 18 -7.43 2.93 -1.13
CA PRO A 18 -7.18 4.36 -0.98
C PRO A 18 -6.25 4.67 0.20
N ASP A 19 -5.94 3.70 1.06
CA ASP A 19 -5.04 3.87 2.21
C ASP A 19 -3.58 3.79 1.77
N ILE A 20 -3.09 4.94 1.32
CA ILE A 20 -1.74 5.11 0.75
C ILE A 20 -1.11 6.39 1.31
N ILE A 21 0.22 6.46 1.27
CA ILE A 21 0.93 7.67 1.69
C ILE A 21 0.95 8.67 0.53
N VAL A 22 0.23 9.79 0.68
CA VAL A 22 0.23 10.88 -0.30
C VAL A 22 0.78 12.16 0.33
N LEU A 23 1.73 12.80 -0.34
CA LEU A 23 2.25 14.11 0.05
C LEU A 23 2.33 15.07 -1.14
N GLY A 24 2.48 16.36 -0.84
CA GLY A 24 2.75 17.39 -1.83
C GLY A 24 4.24 17.45 -2.20
N PRO A 25 4.59 18.04 -3.36
CA PRO A 25 5.97 18.17 -3.80
C PRO A 25 6.83 19.07 -2.89
N ASP A 26 6.19 19.95 -2.13
CA ASP A 26 6.88 20.90 -1.25
C ASP A 26 7.03 20.36 0.20
N ALA A 27 6.47 19.18 0.49
CA ALA A 27 6.75 18.46 1.73
C ALA A 27 8.23 18.03 1.78
N THR A 28 8.72 17.77 2.97
CA THR A 28 10.12 17.42 3.24
C THR A 28 10.34 15.91 3.31
N VAL A 29 11.58 15.50 3.11
CA VAL A 29 12.03 14.11 3.34
C VAL A 29 11.71 13.65 4.77
N ALA A 30 11.86 14.52 5.77
CA ALA A 30 11.54 14.21 7.16
C ALA A 30 10.05 13.87 7.36
N GLU A 31 9.15 14.66 6.78
CA GLU A 31 7.70 14.42 6.85
C GLU A 31 7.32 13.10 6.17
N ALA A 32 7.90 12.82 5.00
CA ALA A 32 7.70 11.56 4.30
C ALA A 32 8.17 10.35 5.12
N LEU A 33 9.39 10.40 5.66
CA LEU A 33 9.93 9.33 6.50
C LEU A 33 9.15 9.13 7.79
N ALA A 34 8.54 10.18 8.35
CA ALA A 34 7.67 10.05 9.52
C ALA A 34 6.44 9.19 9.24
N LEU A 35 5.82 9.36 8.06
CA LEU A 35 4.66 8.55 7.65
C LEU A 35 5.05 7.10 7.27
N VAL A 36 6.19 6.94 6.59
CA VAL A 36 6.73 5.62 6.22
C VAL A 36 7.07 4.76 7.43
N ARG A 37 7.44 5.37 8.56
CA ARG A 37 7.87 4.65 9.78
C ARG A 37 6.72 4.10 10.63
N ASP A 38 5.48 4.35 10.25
CA ASP A 38 4.30 3.86 10.97
C ASP A 38 4.22 2.32 10.90
N PRO A 39 4.31 1.61 12.04
CA PRO A 39 4.32 0.15 12.06
C PRO A 39 3.00 -0.50 11.64
N GLU A 40 1.89 0.26 11.64
CA GLU A 40 0.58 -0.26 11.25
C GLU A 40 0.41 -0.30 9.72
N ARG A 41 1.31 0.33 8.95
CA ARG A 41 1.25 0.31 7.49
C ARG A 41 1.80 -0.99 6.93
N LEU A 42 1.11 -1.52 5.92
CA LEU A 42 1.64 -2.61 5.10
C LEU A 42 3.00 -2.24 4.52
N VAL A 43 3.93 -3.19 4.50
CA VAL A 43 5.30 -2.99 4.00
C VAL A 43 5.28 -2.52 2.55
N SER A 44 4.39 -3.05 1.72
CA SER A 44 4.21 -2.65 0.32
C SER A 44 3.75 -1.21 0.15
N ILE A 45 2.93 -0.69 1.08
CA ILE A 45 2.52 0.72 1.12
C ILE A 45 3.64 1.61 1.65
N ALA A 46 4.30 1.21 2.75
CA ALA A 46 5.40 1.96 3.35
C ALA A 46 6.64 2.05 2.44
N ALA A 47 6.73 1.21 1.40
CA ALA A 47 7.84 1.25 0.46
C ALA A 47 7.93 2.55 -0.36
N GLN A 48 6.85 3.30 -0.48
CA GLN A 48 6.85 4.50 -1.32
C GLN A 48 5.86 5.57 -0.88
N VAL A 49 6.14 6.80 -1.29
CA VAL A 49 5.27 7.96 -1.08
C VAL A 49 4.81 8.47 -2.43
N PHE A 50 3.50 8.52 -2.63
CA PHE A 50 2.91 9.10 -3.82
C PHE A 50 2.87 10.62 -3.70
N ILE A 51 3.24 11.31 -4.78
CA ILE A 51 3.32 12.77 -4.85
C ILE A 51 2.20 13.28 -5.75
N ALA A 52 1.35 14.11 -5.19
CA ALA A 52 0.21 14.69 -5.92
C ALA A 52 -0.13 16.09 -5.40
N HIS A 53 -0.80 16.87 -6.23
CA HIS A 53 -1.43 18.11 -5.77
C HIS A 53 -2.57 17.83 -4.80
N ALA A 54 -2.87 18.82 -3.94
CA ALA A 54 -3.93 18.72 -2.96
C ALA A 54 -5.29 18.39 -3.61
N PRO A 55 -6.16 17.63 -2.93
CA PRO A 55 -5.98 17.07 -1.58
C PRO A 55 -4.96 15.92 -1.54
N HIS A 56 -4.23 15.81 -0.42
CA HIS A 56 -3.24 14.73 -0.18
C HIS A 56 -3.89 13.47 0.42
N TYR A 57 -5.06 13.11 -0.10
CA TYR A 57 -5.76 11.87 0.20
C TYR A 57 -6.61 11.51 -1.01
N PRO A 58 -6.71 10.23 -1.40
CA PRO A 58 -7.46 9.88 -2.60
C PRO A 58 -8.97 10.18 -2.50
N PRO A 59 -9.64 10.52 -3.62
CA PRO A 59 -9.03 10.95 -4.88
C PRO A 59 -8.29 12.29 -4.74
N THR A 60 -7.07 12.37 -5.26
CA THR A 60 -6.19 13.54 -5.13
C THR A 60 -6.45 14.62 -6.18
N GLY A 61 -5.65 15.69 -6.17
CA GLY A 61 -5.40 16.50 -7.36
C GLY A 61 -4.54 15.74 -8.39
N THR A 62 -3.90 16.46 -9.32
CA THR A 62 -3.04 15.82 -10.32
C THR A 62 -1.88 15.07 -9.68
N TYR A 63 -1.71 13.79 -10.05
CA TYR A 63 -0.57 12.96 -9.72
C TYR A 63 0.69 13.47 -10.39
N ILE A 64 1.80 13.49 -9.65
CA ILE A 64 3.09 14.03 -10.09
C ILE A 64 4.10 12.90 -10.27
N GLY A 65 4.09 11.91 -9.37
CA GLY A 65 5.04 10.81 -9.37
C GLY A 65 5.18 10.19 -7.98
N VAL A 66 6.30 9.54 -7.74
CA VAL A 66 6.54 8.70 -6.56
C VAL A 66 7.93 8.96 -6.01
N VAL A 67 8.10 8.74 -4.70
CA VAL A 67 9.43 8.67 -4.07
C VAL A 67 9.54 7.37 -3.29
N ASN A 68 10.48 6.52 -3.69
CA ASN A 68 10.81 5.29 -2.98
C ASN A 68 11.48 5.60 -1.63
N PHE A 69 11.13 4.88 -0.56
CA PHE A 69 11.66 5.17 0.78
C PHE A 69 13.19 5.04 0.86
N GLN A 70 13.76 4.13 0.08
CA GLN A 70 15.20 3.94 -0.04
C GLN A 70 15.90 5.20 -0.56
N ARG A 71 15.23 5.97 -1.42
CA ARG A 71 15.73 7.27 -1.88
C ARG A 71 15.71 8.28 -0.74
N LEU A 72 14.60 8.36 0.01
CA LEU A 72 14.46 9.25 1.17
C LEU A 72 15.57 9.05 2.22
N LEU A 73 15.99 7.81 2.46
CA LEU A 73 17.06 7.49 3.42
C LEU A 73 18.44 8.06 3.06
N ARG A 74 18.66 8.44 1.79
CA ARG A 74 19.94 8.97 1.30
C ARG A 74 19.98 10.50 1.22
N GLU A 75 18.83 11.14 1.41
CA GLU A 75 18.68 12.59 1.23
C GLU A 75 18.67 13.33 2.57
N ARG A 76 18.93 14.65 2.51
CA ARG A 76 18.86 15.50 3.70
C ARG A 76 17.42 15.59 4.20
N PRO A 77 17.14 15.48 5.51
CA PRO A 77 15.77 15.54 6.05
C PRO A 77 14.99 16.80 5.66
N SER A 78 15.67 17.94 5.46
CA SER A 78 15.06 19.22 5.07
C SER A 78 14.86 19.41 3.56
N MET A 79 15.34 18.48 2.72
CA MET A 79 15.12 18.56 1.27
C MET A 79 13.64 18.35 0.95
N THR A 80 13.12 19.09 -0.04
CA THR A 80 11.75 18.92 -0.52
C THR A 80 11.62 17.72 -1.44
N LEU A 81 10.46 17.07 -1.41
CA LEU A 81 10.17 15.87 -2.19
C LEU A 81 10.23 16.12 -3.70
N ARG A 82 9.99 17.36 -4.16
CA ARG A 82 10.15 17.78 -5.57
C ARG A 82 11.49 17.37 -6.18
N HIS A 83 12.56 17.35 -5.39
CA HIS A 83 13.90 16.96 -5.86
C HIS A 83 14.15 15.44 -5.85
N CYS A 84 13.23 14.68 -5.27
CA CYS A 84 13.32 13.23 -5.12
C CYS A 84 12.34 12.47 -6.01
N VAL A 85 11.37 13.16 -6.64
CA VAL A 85 10.29 12.53 -7.41
C VAL A 85 10.84 11.82 -8.64
N GLU A 86 10.42 10.56 -8.79
CA GLU A 86 10.58 9.75 -9.99
C GLU A 86 9.23 9.62 -10.69
N ASN A 87 9.26 9.60 -12.03
CA ASN A 87 8.06 9.40 -12.82
C ASN A 87 7.86 7.89 -13.03
N GLU A 88 6.93 7.32 -12.29
CA GLU A 88 6.54 5.92 -12.42
C GLU A 88 5.18 5.80 -13.12
N PRO A 89 5.04 4.86 -14.08
CA PRO A 89 3.78 4.65 -14.78
C PRO A 89 2.64 4.29 -13.82
N THR A 90 1.51 4.97 -13.96
CA THR A 90 0.26 4.59 -13.30
C THR A 90 -0.56 3.66 -14.17
N ILE A 91 -1.62 3.10 -13.59
CA ILE A 91 -2.59 2.24 -14.30
C ILE A 91 -4.01 2.82 -14.25
N ASP A 92 -4.81 2.44 -15.25
CA ASP A 92 -6.24 2.74 -15.28
C ASP A 92 -6.99 1.81 -14.31
N PRO A 93 -8.01 2.30 -13.58
CA PRO A 93 -8.77 1.46 -12.65
C PRO A 93 -9.54 0.30 -13.31
N HIS A 94 -9.78 0.33 -14.62
CA HIS A 94 -10.42 -0.76 -15.36
C HIS A 94 -9.41 -1.76 -15.94
N LEU A 95 -8.11 -1.56 -15.71
CA LEU A 95 -7.08 -2.48 -16.19
C LEU A 95 -7.32 -3.88 -15.62
N PRO A 96 -7.32 -4.95 -16.44
CA PRO A 96 -7.50 -6.31 -15.95
C PRO A 96 -6.42 -6.67 -14.94
N GLU A 97 -6.81 -7.34 -13.86
CA GLU A 97 -5.90 -7.75 -12.78
C GLU A 97 -4.65 -8.49 -13.28
N ARG A 98 -4.81 -9.37 -14.27
CA ARG A 98 -3.67 -10.08 -14.86
C ARG A 98 -2.62 -9.11 -15.39
N GLU A 99 -3.04 -8.04 -16.07
CA GLU A 99 -2.12 -7.03 -16.59
C GLU A 99 -1.50 -6.19 -15.47
N VAL A 100 -2.23 -5.98 -14.36
CA VAL A 100 -1.65 -5.38 -13.15
C VAL A 100 -0.52 -6.24 -12.61
N ALA A 101 -0.74 -7.56 -12.49
CA ALA A 101 0.28 -8.51 -12.05
C ALA A 101 1.51 -8.51 -12.97
N GLU A 102 1.30 -8.51 -14.29
CA GLU A 102 2.38 -8.44 -15.28
C GLU A 102 3.21 -7.15 -15.12
N ARG A 103 2.58 -5.99 -14.85
CA ARG A 103 3.28 -4.72 -14.60
C ARG A 103 4.10 -4.74 -13.32
N LEU A 104 3.48 -5.16 -12.20
CA LEU A 104 4.17 -5.26 -10.91
C LEU A 104 5.40 -6.17 -11.01
N ALA A 105 5.26 -7.33 -11.67
CA ALA A 105 6.34 -8.28 -11.87
C ALA A 105 7.43 -7.73 -12.81
N SER A 106 7.07 -7.07 -13.91
CA SER A 106 8.02 -6.57 -14.91
C SER A 106 8.95 -5.49 -14.36
N TYR A 107 8.47 -4.69 -13.41
CA TYR A 107 9.21 -3.58 -12.82
C TYR A 107 9.62 -3.82 -11.36
N ASN A 108 9.40 -5.04 -10.85
CA ASN A 108 9.68 -5.41 -9.46
C ASN A 108 9.09 -4.42 -8.44
N MET A 109 7.86 -3.96 -8.71
CA MET A 109 7.14 -2.96 -7.93
C MET A 109 6.41 -3.61 -6.76
N LEU A 110 6.42 -2.95 -5.61
CA LEU A 110 5.63 -3.38 -4.44
C LEU A 110 4.21 -2.84 -4.47
N ALA A 111 3.99 -1.70 -5.12
CA ALA A 111 2.67 -1.15 -5.38
C ALA A 111 2.70 -0.24 -6.62
N VAL A 112 1.55 -0.08 -7.27
CA VAL A 112 1.37 0.78 -8.45
C VAL A 112 0.20 1.74 -8.25
N GLY A 113 0.42 3.02 -8.58
CA GLY A 113 -0.62 4.05 -8.47
C GLY A 113 -1.74 3.87 -9.51
N VAL A 114 -2.98 4.01 -9.08
CA VAL A 114 -4.18 3.95 -9.95
C VAL A 114 -4.71 5.36 -10.17
N CYS A 115 -4.79 5.81 -11.41
CA CYS A 115 -5.26 7.16 -11.75
C CYS A 115 -6.51 7.14 -12.64
N ASP A 116 -7.38 8.13 -12.47
CA ASP A 116 -8.47 8.38 -13.42
C ASP A 116 -7.99 9.05 -14.72
N THR A 117 -8.88 9.24 -15.69
CA THR A 117 -8.60 9.93 -16.95
C THR A 117 -8.18 11.40 -16.79
N ASN A 118 -8.37 11.98 -15.61
CA ASN A 118 -7.96 13.35 -15.27
C ASN A 118 -6.61 13.36 -14.52
N SER A 119 -5.89 12.24 -14.50
CA SER A 119 -4.63 12.05 -13.77
C SER A 119 -4.75 12.29 -12.26
N ARG A 120 -5.93 12.04 -11.67
CA ARG A 120 -6.12 12.05 -10.21
C ARG A 120 -5.82 10.68 -9.65
N LEU A 121 -4.96 10.61 -8.64
CA LEU A 121 -4.63 9.37 -7.95
C LEU A 121 -5.82 8.93 -7.10
N LEU A 122 -6.34 7.74 -7.38
CA LEU A 122 -7.49 7.13 -6.72
C LEU A 122 -7.10 6.19 -5.58
N GLY A 123 -5.87 5.67 -5.63
CA GLY A 123 -5.34 4.68 -4.71
C GLY A 123 -4.12 3.99 -5.29
N ALA A 124 -3.76 2.84 -4.73
CA ALA A 124 -2.73 1.97 -5.29
C ALA A 124 -3.16 0.50 -5.18
N VAL A 125 -2.63 -0.33 -6.09
CA VAL A 125 -2.70 -1.79 -5.97
C VAL A 125 -1.35 -2.27 -5.46
N THR A 126 -1.35 -3.13 -4.43
CA THR A 126 -0.13 -3.74 -3.90
C THR A 126 0.13 -5.12 -4.49
N VAL A 127 1.39 -5.54 -4.47
CA VAL A 127 1.76 -6.91 -4.84
C VAL A 127 1.10 -7.95 -3.93
N ASP A 128 0.90 -7.63 -2.66
CA ASP A 128 0.27 -8.53 -1.69
C ASP A 128 -1.19 -8.80 -2.06
N ASP A 129 -1.95 -7.76 -2.43
CA ASP A 129 -3.35 -7.89 -2.86
C ASP A 129 -3.50 -8.72 -4.14
N VAL A 130 -2.57 -8.53 -5.08
CA VAL A 130 -2.53 -9.32 -6.33
C VAL A 130 -2.22 -10.78 -6.04
N LEU A 131 -1.27 -11.07 -5.15
CA LEU A 131 -0.94 -12.44 -4.76
C LEU A 131 -2.09 -13.10 -3.99
N ASP A 132 -2.74 -12.38 -3.09
CA ASP A 132 -3.87 -12.89 -2.32
C ASP A 132 -5.06 -13.25 -3.20
N ASN A 133 -5.30 -12.48 -4.26
CA ASN A 133 -6.38 -12.76 -5.20
C ASN A 133 -6.00 -13.85 -6.23
N ALA A 134 -4.73 -13.93 -6.64
CA ALA A 134 -4.25 -14.94 -7.58
C ALA A 134 -4.12 -16.35 -6.97
N LEU A 135 -3.91 -16.44 -5.66
CA LEU A 135 -3.68 -17.71 -4.97
C LEU A 135 -4.97 -18.30 -4.38
N PRO A 136 -5.08 -19.64 -4.27
CA PRO A 136 -6.23 -20.27 -3.62
C PRO A 136 -6.37 -19.82 -2.16
N ALA A 137 -7.60 -19.65 -1.67
CA ALA A 137 -7.86 -19.12 -0.32
C ALA A 137 -7.13 -19.81 0.84
N ASP A 138 -6.70 -21.07 0.66
CA ASP A 138 -5.98 -21.86 1.67
C ASP A 138 -4.45 -21.85 1.52
N TRP A 139 -3.89 -21.00 0.64
CA TRP A 139 -2.45 -20.97 0.33
C TRP A 139 -1.59 -20.68 1.56
N ARG A 140 -1.99 -19.71 2.41
CA ARG A 140 -1.26 -19.32 3.63
C ARG A 140 -1.10 -20.49 4.61
N ARG A 141 -2.16 -21.28 4.81
CA ARG A 141 -2.13 -22.48 5.66
C ARG A 141 -1.15 -23.53 5.15
N LYS A 142 -1.10 -23.73 3.82
CA LYS A 142 -0.22 -24.72 3.18
C LYS A 142 1.26 -24.35 3.29
N VAL A 143 1.60 -23.05 3.30
CA VAL A 143 2.98 -22.57 3.46
C VAL A 143 3.46 -22.74 4.90
N VAL A 144 2.66 -22.32 5.89
CA VAL A 144 3.03 -22.45 7.32
C VAL A 144 3.20 -23.92 7.72
N ALA A 145 2.35 -24.82 7.22
CA ALA A 145 2.47 -26.25 7.48
C ALA A 145 3.72 -26.91 6.86
N ARG A 146 4.42 -26.24 5.94
CA ARG A 146 5.63 -26.71 5.26
C ARG A 146 6.92 -26.06 5.77
N ALA A 147 6.84 -25.06 6.66
CA ALA A 147 8.03 -24.45 7.22
C ALA A 147 8.76 -25.46 8.13
N PRO A 148 10.08 -25.69 7.94
CA PRO A 148 10.83 -26.60 8.79
C PRO A 148 10.88 -26.10 10.24
N GLU A 149 10.76 -27.04 11.18
CA GLU A 149 10.56 -26.85 12.63
C GLU A 149 11.73 -26.16 13.39
N ASN A 150 12.67 -25.49 12.71
CA ASN A 150 14.00 -25.21 13.26
C ASN A 150 14.38 -23.72 13.45
N ASP A 151 13.45 -22.76 13.32
CA ASP A 151 13.70 -21.35 13.67
C ASP A 151 13.04 -20.99 15.01
N GLN A 152 13.58 -21.56 16.09
CA GLN A 152 13.37 -21.08 17.46
C GLN A 152 14.50 -20.13 17.86
N ILE A 153 14.54 -18.95 17.23
CA ILE A 153 15.23 -17.78 17.80
C ILE A 153 14.30 -16.57 17.67
N SER A 154 13.67 -16.24 18.81
CA SER A 154 13.05 -14.96 19.18
C SER A 154 11.74 -14.53 18.51
N ALA A 155 10.66 -15.28 18.78
CA ALA A 155 9.30 -14.72 18.78
C ALA A 155 9.09 -13.84 20.02
N THR A 156 9.28 -12.53 19.91
CA THR A 156 8.83 -11.57 20.96
C THR A 156 8.16 -10.30 20.39
N LEU A 157 7.96 -10.15 19.08
CA LEU A 157 7.49 -8.87 18.54
C LEU A 157 6.30 -8.91 17.59
N VAL A 158 5.46 -9.94 17.61
CA VAL A 158 4.18 -9.90 16.88
C VAL A 158 3.03 -10.26 17.80
N ASN A 159 2.69 -9.32 18.69
CA ASN A 159 1.35 -9.24 19.28
C ASN A 159 0.81 -7.84 19.01
N HIS A 160 0.16 -7.67 17.87
CA HIS A 160 -0.91 -6.67 17.74
C HIS A 160 -2.24 -7.41 17.67
N PRO A 161 -3.20 -7.13 18.58
CA PRO A 161 -4.42 -7.90 18.69
C PRO A 161 -5.44 -7.41 17.65
N VAL A 162 -5.91 -8.33 16.80
CA VAL A 162 -7.19 -8.16 16.10
C VAL A 162 -8.31 -8.31 17.13
N HIS A 163 -8.96 -7.19 17.44
CA HIS A 163 -10.20 -7.16 18.20
C HIS A 163 -11.28 -7.97 17.46
N ASP A 164 -11.95 -8.88 18.16
CA ASP A 164 -13.40 -9.01 17.99
C ASP A 164 -14.13 -9.49 19.25
N LEU A 165 -15.36 -9.00 19.35
CA LEU A 165 -16.34 -9.07 20.41
C LEU A 165 -17.01 -10.45 20.48
N SER A 166 -17.00 -11.08 21.64
CA SER A 166 -18.11 -11.92 22.10
C SER A 166 -18.02 -12.10 23.61
N GLY A 167 -19.10 -11.74 24.29
CA GLY A 167 -19.13 -11.54 25.73
C GLY A 167 -19.17 -12.80 26.59
N VAL A 168 -19.12 -12.57 27.89
CA VAL A 168 -19.39 -13.52 28.97
C VAL A 168 -19.93 -12.67 30.14
N HIS A 169 -21.24 -12.51 30.30
CA HIS A 169 -22.02 -13.15 31.39
C HIS A 169 -21.18 -14.06 32.31
N ASN A 170 -20.91 -13.68 33.56
CA ASN A 170 -21.83 -13.96 34.68
C ASN A 170 -21.20 -13.60 36.05
N GLU A 171 -22.09 -13.17 36.95
CA GLU A 171 -22.13 -13.19 38.42
C GLU A 171 -20.94 -13.77 39.23
N THR A 172 -20.51 -13.07 40.29
CA THR A 172 -20.80 -13.38 41.72
C THR A 172 -19.76 -12.74 42.65
N SER A 173 -20.20 -11.75 43.44
CA SER A 173 -20.04 -11.64 44.91
C SER A 173 -20.54 -10.28 45.38
#